data_AF-A0A4D9DMP5-F1
#
_entry.id   AF-A0A4D9DMP5-F1
#
_cell.length_a   1.000
_cell.length_b   1.000
_cell.length_c   1.000
_cell.angle_alpha   90.00
_cell.angle_beta   90.00
_cell.angle_gamma   90.00
#
_symmetry.space_group_name_H-M   'P 1'
#
loop_
_entity.id
_entity.type
_entity.pdbx_description
1 polymer ?
#
loop_
_entity_poly.entity_id
_entity_poly.type
_entity_poly.pdbx_seq_one_letter_code
_entity_poly.pdbx_strand_id
1 'polypeptide(L)'
;MVRVRLPESVGIKGTTKFSKVVLIKADKDISVVSVSNKHVSPETTVLYPVSSLGNEHYIVTPSTESLDSYPEFSVMMYQEPNSVEVHVKGKLHYLTKVYSTGTKLVIKLLAFQGTQFQGIADLSGTRIVSEKPVAVLVGQILELLLLFLTPPWTPSLTRDFSTREI
;
A
#
# COMPACT_ATOMS: atom_id res chain seq x y z
N MET A 1 -20.94 3.25 -12.34
CA MET A 1 -20.36 2.79 -11.06
C MET A 1 -20.48 1.28 -10.98
N VAL A 2 -19.36 0.57 -10.88
CA VAL A 2 -19.31 -0.90 -10.79
C VAL A 2 -18.91 -1.28 -9.37
N ARG A 3 -19.59 -2.27 -8.77
CA ARG A 3 -19.30 -2.79 -7.43
C ARG A 3 -18.88 -4.25 -7.55
N VAL A 4 -17.76 -4.60 -6.92
CA VAL A 4 -17.27 -5.98 -6.82
C VAL A 4 -17.19 -6.34 -5.34
N ARG A 5 -17.81 -7.45 -4.95
CA ARG A 5 -17.71 -7.99 -3.58
C ARG A 5 -16.53 -8.95 -3.51
N LEU A 6 -15.60 -8.68 -2.60
CA LEU A 6 -14.48 -9.57 -2.34
C LEU A 6 -14.86 -10.59 -1.25
N PRO A 7 -14.41 -11.85 -1.36
CA PRO A 7 -14.64 -12.83 -0.31
C PRO A 7 -13.84 -12.48 0.94
N GLU A 8 -14.34 -12.88 2.11
CA GLU A 8 -13.66 -12.61 3.39
C GLU A 8 -12.24 -13.17 3.46
N SER A 9 -11.97 -14.23 2.68
CA SER A 9 -10.67 -14.87 2.57
C SER A 9 -9.57 -13.94 2.04
N VAL A 10 -9.90 -12.84 1.37
CA VAL A 10 -8.93 -11.82 0.93
C VAL A 10 -8.41 -10.97 2.10
N GLY A 11 -9.16 -10.92 3.21
CA GLY A 11 -8.78 -10.20 4.41
C GLY A 11 -7.40 -10.63 4.95
N ILE A 12 -6.60 -9.64 5.32
CA ILE A 12 -5.33 -9.82 6.03
C ILE A 12 -5.63 -9.76 7.54
N LYS A 13 -4.97 -10.62 8.32
CA LYS A 13 -5.07 -10.62 9.78
C LYS A 13 -3.67 -10.74 10.39
N GLY A 14 -3.34 -9.84 11.31
CA GLY A 14 -2.13 -9.86 12.13
C GLY A 14 -0.83 -9.47 11.41
N THR A 15 0.30 -9.57 12.13
CA THR A 15 1.64 -9.14 11.69
C THR A 15 2.37 -10.22 10.91
N THR A 16 1.87 -10.59 9.73
CA THR A 16 2.46 -11.64 8.89
C THR A 16 2.73 -11.20 7.46
N LYS A 17 3.53 -11.99 6.75
CA LYS A 17 3.60 -11.90 5.29
C LYS A 17 2.36 -12.54 4.69
N PHE A 18 1.80 -11.90 3.67
CA PHE A 18 0.64 -12.41 2.95
C PHE A 18 0.92 -12.43 1.45
N SER A 19 0.24 -13.33 0.74
CA SER A 19 0.26 -13.45 -0.72
C SER A 19 -1.15 -13.25 -1.31
N LYS A 20 -1.96 -12.44 -0.61
CA LYS A 20 -3.35 -12.13 -0.98
C LYS A 20 -3.39 -10.69 -1.49
N VAL A 21 -3.34 -10.54 -2.81
CA VAL A 21 -3.40 -9.24 -3.48
C VAL A 21 -4.49 -9.29 -4.53
N VAL A 22 -5.32 -8.26 -4.57
CA VAL A 22 -6.31 -8.09 -5.63
C VAL A 22 -5.75 -7.14 -6.68
N LEU A 23 -5.66 -7.64 -7.91
CA LEU A 23 -5.15 -6.89 -9.05
C LEU A 23 -6.32 -6.36 -9.88
N ILE A 24 -6.40 -5.04 -10.00
CA ILE A 24 -7.40 -4.37 -10.85
C ILE A 24 -6.72 -3.89 -12.12
N LYS A 25 -7.27 -4.29 -13.27
CA LYS A 25 -6.83 -3.86 -14.60
C LYS A 25 -7.95 -3.05 -15.25
N ALA A 26 -7.60 -1.91 -15.81
CA ALA A 26 -8.48 -1.12 -16.64
C ALA A 26 -7.77 -0.74 -17.94
N ASP A 27 -8.55 -0.53 -19.00
CA ASP A 27 -8.10 -0.02 -20.30
C ASP A 27 -8.30 1.50 -20.43
N LYS A 28 -8.89 2.13 -19.41
CA LYS A 28 -9.17 3.56 -19.30
C LYS A 28 -8.84 4.04 -17.88
N ASP A 29 -8.70 5.34 -17.72
CA ASP A 29 -8.53 5.95 -16.41
C ASP A 29 -9.77 5.70 -15.55
N ILE A 30 -9.55 5.08 -14.40
CA ILE A 30 -10.59 4.85 -13.40
C ILE A 30 -10.08 5.25 -12.01
N SER A 31 -11.00 5.65 -11.15
CA SER A 31 -10.77 5.78 -9.72
C SER A 31 -11.31 4.55 -9.01
N VAL A 32 -10.55 3.98 -8.09
CA VAL A 32 -10.98 2.85 -7.29
C VAL A 32 -11.03 3.23 -5.82
N VAL A 33 -12.16 2.92 -5.19
CA VAL A 33 -12.36 3.09 -3.75
C VAL A 33 -12.67 1.73 -3.16
N SER A 34 -11.90 1.34 -2.14
CA SER A 34 -12.19 0.18 -1.30
C SER A 34 -13.06 0.61 -0.12
N VAL A 35 -13.99 -0.25 0.28
CA VAL A 35 -14.83 -0.08 1.46
C VAL A 35 -14.77 -1.36 2.27
N SER A 36 -14.32 -1.28 3.53
CA SER A 36 -14.46 -2.35 4.51
C SER A 36 -15.57 -1.98 5.51
N ASN A 37 -16.41 -2.96 5.86
CA ASN A 37 -17.52 -2.78 6.81
C ASN A 37 -17.51 -3.86 7.90
N LYS A 38 -16.31 -4.29 8.32
CA LYS A 38 -16.14 -5.37 9.30
C LYS A 38 -16.03 -4.90 10.75
N HIS A 39 -15.87 -3.60 10.97
CA HIS A 39 -15.79 -2.99 12.30
C HIS A 39 -16.98 -2.06 12.57
N VAL A 40 -17.05 -1.53 13.79
CA VAL A 40 -18.09 -0.58 14.23
C VAL A 40 -18.16 0.64 13.30
N SER A 41 -17.04 1.02 12.67
CA SER A 41 -16.96 2.08 11.66
C SER A 41 -16.55 1.52 10.29
N PRO A 42 -17.28 1.86 9.21
CA PRO A 42 -16.84 1.57 7.85
C PRO A 42 -15.54 2.32 7.52
N GLU A 43 -14.57 1.62 6.95
CA GLU A 43 -13.32 2.22 6.48
C GLU A 43 -13.34 2.35 4.96
N THR A 44 -12.81 3.46 4.46
CA THR A 44 -12.71 3.71 3.02
C THR A 44 -11.29 4.09 2.65
N THR A 45 -10.83 3.62 1.49
CA THR A 45 -9.46 3.89 1.02
C THR A 45 -9.49 4.12 -0.48
N VAL A 46 -8.90 5.23 -0.92
CA VAL A 46 -8.63 5.49 -2.34
C VAL A 46 -7.37 4.74 -2.74
N LEU A 47 -7.45 4.03 -3.86
CA LEU A 47 -6.31 3.29 -4.39
C LEU A 47 -5.63 4.07 -5.49
N TYR A 48 -4.31 4.09 -5.44
CA TYR A 48 -3.49 4.71 -6.45
C TYR A 48 -3.02 3.68 -7.48
N PRO A 49 -2.86 4.09 -8.76
CA PRO A 49 -2.32 3.22 -9.78
C PRO A 49 -0.87 2.84 -9.49
N VAL A 50 -0.42 1.69 -9.99
CA VAL A 50 0.97 1.21 -9.79
C VAL A 50 1.99 2.19 -10.34
N SER A 51 1.61 2.98 -11.35
CA SER A 51 2.43 4.04 -11.94
C SER A 51 2.72 5.18 -10.97
N SER A 52 1.95 5.30 -9.89
CA SER A 52 2.13 6.30 -8.84
C SER A 52 2.88 5.77 -7.62
N LEU A 53 3.35 4.52 -7.65
CA LEU A 53 4.12 3.95 -6.53
C LEU A 53 5.54 4.54 -6.50
N GLY A 54 6.02 4.74 -5.27
CA GLY A 54 7.36 5.25 -5.01
C GLY A 54 8.26 4.21 -4.36
N ASN A 55 9.55 4.52 -4.31
CA ASN A 55 10.58 3.72 -3.67
C ASN A 55 10.83 4.11 -2.21
N GLU A 56 10.38 5.30 -1.81
CA GLU A 56 10.60 5.87 -0.48
C GLU A 56 9.30 6.45 0.06
N HIS A 57 8.97 6.10 1.30
CA HIS A 57 7.72 6.51 1.96
C HIS A 57 7.98 6.84 3.43
N TYR A 58 7.19 7.77 3.96
CA TYR A 58 7.18 8.11 5.38
C TYR A 58 5.81 7.79 5.96
N ILE A 59 5.80 7.04 7.06
CA ILE A 59 4.56 6.71 7.77
C ILE A 59 4.11 7.93 8.56
N VAL A 60 2.82 8.22 8.48
CA VAL A 60 2.14 9.22 9.30
C VAL A 60 0.93 8.56 9.90
N THR A 61 0.90 8.43 11.22
CA THR A 61 -0.20 7.81 11.96
C THR A 61 -0.88 8.86 12.83
N PRO A 62 -2.22 8.86 12.91
CA PRO A 62 -2.91 9.74 13.85
C PRO A 62 -2.48 9.41 15.28
N SER A 63 -2.48 10.42 16.17
CA SER A 63 -2.20 10.21 17.59
C SER A 63 -3.28 9.31 18.18
N THR A 64 -2.89 8.10 18.62
CA THR A 64 -3.81 7.15 19.26
C THR A 64 -3.91 7.47 20.75
N GLU A 65 -5.01 8.08 21.19
CA GLU A 65 -5.30 8.28 22.61
C GLU A 65 -5.95 7.06 23.29
N SER A 66 -6.43 6.08 22.50
CA SER A 66 -7.06 4.86 23.02
C SER A 66 -6.11 3.66 22.98
N LEU A 67 -6.11 2.88 24.06
CA LEU A 67 -5.34 1.62 24.21
C LEU A 67 -5.85 0.49 23.29
N ASP A 68 -7.05 0.65 22.72
CA ASP A 68 -7.74 -0.38 21.92
C ASP A 68 -7.50 -0.24 20.41
N SER A 69 -6.65 0.70 19.97
CA SER A 69 -6.34 0.90 18.56
C SER A 69 -4.86 1.05 18.31
N TYR A 70 -4.30 0.10 17.55
CA TYR A 70 -2.90 0.08 17.19
C TYR A 70 -2.73 0.70 15.80
N PRO A 71 -1.81 1.65 15.60
CA PRO A 71 -1.53 2.14 14.26
C PRO A 71 -0.88 1.03 13.44
N GLU A 72 -1.34 0.83 12.22
CA GLU A 72 -0.85 -0.22 11.33
C GLU A 72 -0.38 0.39 10.02
N PHE A 73 0.63 -0.26 9.43
CA PHE A 73 0.93 -0.03 8.02
C PHE A 73 1.27 -1.33 7.32
N SER A 74 1.03 -1.37 6.03
CA SER A 74 1.36 -2.50 5.17
C SER A 74 2.19 -2.05 3.99
N VAL A 75 3.13 -2.91 3.59
CA VAL A 75 3.96 -2.71 2.39
C VAL A 75 3.73 -3.90 1.46
N MET A 76 3.53 -3.65 0.17
CA MET A 76 3.38 -4.71 -0.83
C MET A 76 4.13 -4.49 -2.14
N MET A 77 4.42 -5.61 -2.78
CA MET A 77 4.98 -5.70 -4.10
C MET A 77 3.94 -5.98 -5.16
N TYR A 78 4.17 -5.40 -6.34
CA TYR A 78 3.45 -5.73 -7.56
C TYR A 78 4.05 -6.96 -8.25
N GLN A 79 4.96 -6.79 -9.23
CA GLN A 79 5.34 -7.88 -10.14
C GLN A 79 6.72 -8.48 -9.91
N GLU A 80 7.58 -7.85 -9.13
CA GLU A 80 8.96 -8.28 -9.01
C GLU A 80 9.39 -8.45 -7.54
N PRO A 81 10.28 -9.42 -7.25
CA PRO A 81 10.91 -9.50 -5.95
C PRO A 81 11.68 -8.21 -5.64
N ASN A 82 11.68 -7.84 -4.36
CA ASN A 82 12.26 -6.61 -3.88
C ASN A 82 12.75 -6.74 -2.43
N SER A 83 13.75 -5.93 -2.10
CA SER A 83 14.23 -5.74 -0.75
C SER A 83 13.67 -4.42 -0.19
N VAL A 84 13.00 -4.49 0.94
CA VAL A 84 12.40 -3.33 1.63
C VAL A 84 13.13 -3.11 2.95
N GLU A 85 13.69 -1.93 3.13
CA GLU A 85 14.23 -1.46 4.39
C GLU A 85 13.19 -0.65 5.15
N VAL A 86 13.00 -0.97 6.44
CA VAL A 86 12.14 -0.22 7.36
C VAL A 86 13.02 0.37 8.45
N HIS A 87 13.13 1.69 8.46
CA HIS A 87 13.85 2.48 9.45
C HIS A 87 12.85 2.94 10.51
N VAL A 88 12.83 2.25 11.64
CA VAL A 88 11.76 2.38 12.63
C VAL A 88 11.88 3.68 13.41
N LYS A 89 10.75 4.35 13.58
CA LYS A 89 10.51 5.39 14.59
C LYS A 89 9.29 5.01 15.41
N GLY A 90 9.45 4.97 16.74
CA GLY A 90 8.44 4.44 17.66
C GLY A 90 8.73 2.99 18.07
N LYS A 91 7.67 2.26 18.46
CA LYS A 91 7.74 0.84 18.82
C LYS A 91 6.87 0.02 17.88
N LEU A 92 7.51 -0.83 17.09
CA LEU A 92 6.91 -1.61 16.01
C LEU A 92 6.95 -3.09 16.35
N HIS A 93 5.79 -3.75 16.35
CA HIS A 93 5.68 -5.19 16.41
C HIS A 93 5.69 -5.79 15.00
N TYR A 94 6.59 -6.74 14.77
CA TYR A 94 6.68 -7.49 13.53
C TYR A 94 7.01 -8.95 13.82
N LEU A 95 6.15 -9.85 13.33
CA LEU A 95 6.15 -11.27 13.67
C LEU A 95 6.08 -11.44 15.20
N THR A 96 7.11 -12.00 15.83
CA THR A 96 7.20 -12.24 17.27
C THR A 96 8.16 -11.28 17.98
N LYS A 97 8.59 -10.20 17.31
CA LYS A 97 9.62 -9.28 17.82
C LYS A 97 9.12 -7.84 17.85
N VAL A 98 9.57 -7.12 18.85
CA VAL A 98 9.40 -5.66 18.97
C VAL A 98 10.68 -4.97 18.52
N TYR A 99 10.54 -3.97 17.66
CA TYR A 99 11.61 -3.14 17.13
C TYR A 99 11.39 -1.70 17.60
N SER A 100 12.44 -1.05 18.06
CA SER A 100 12.37 0.32 18.60
C SER A 100 13.02 1.31 17.64
N THR A 101 12.80 2.60 17.90
CA THR A 101 13.45 3.71 17.19
C THR A 101 14.94 3.45 16.92
N GLY A 102 15.38 3.72 15.69
CA GLY A 102 16.77 3.54 15.27
C GLY A 102 17.08 2.13 14.77
N THR A 103 16.16 1.18 14.92
CA THR A 103 16.32 -0.15 14.33
C THR A 103 16.02 -0.13 12.83
N LYS A 104 16.81 -0.90 12.06
CA LYS A 104 16.56 -1.16 10.65
C LYS A 104 16.13 -2.60 10.44
N LEU A 105 14.97 -2.81 9.81
CA LEU A 105 14.55 -4.12 9.32
C LEU A 105 14.81 -4.21 7.83
N VAL A 106 15.21 -5.38 7.35
CA VAL A 106 15.33 -5.67 5.91
C VAL A 106 14.44 -6.85 5.59
N ILE A 107 13.49 -6.66 4.69
CA ILE A 107 12.44 -7.63 4.39
C ILE A 107 12.43 -7.91 2.89
N LYS A 108 12.64 -9.17 2.54
CA LYS A 108 12.46 -9.65 1.17
C LYS A 108 11.00 -9.99 0.92
N LEU A 109 10.43 -9.39 -0.11
CA LEU A 109 9.08 -9.67 -0.60
C LEU A 109 9.16 -10.21 -2.03
N LEU A 110 8.39 -11.25 -2.33
CA LEU A 110 8.21 -11.75 -3.70
C LEU A 110 7.15 -10.93 -4.44
N ALA A 111 6.99 -11.19 -5.74
CA ALA A 111 5.88 -10.65 -6.52
C ALA A 111 4.53 -10.96 -5.84
N PHE A 112 3.64 -9.96 -5.78
CA PHE A 112 2.32 -10.04 -5.14
C PHE A 112 2.35 -10.47 -3.65
N GLN A 113 3.47 -10.27 -2.97
CA GLN A 113 3.54 -10.39 -1.52
C GLN A 113 3.49 -9.03 -0.84
N GLY A 114 2.93 -9.03 0.35
CA GLY A 114 3.03 -7.92 1.26
C GLY A 114 3.28 -8.38 2.68
N THR A 115 3.46 -7.39 3.54
CA THR A 115 3.69 -7.59 4.96
C THR A 115 3.02 -6.47 5.74
N GLN A 116 2.43 -6.82 6.87
CA GLN A 116 1.78 -5.88 7.78
C GLN A 116 2.62 -5.68 9.03
N PHE A 117 2.60 -4.46 9.55
CA PHE A 117 3.25 -4.07 10.78
C PHE A 117 2.26 -3.36 11.70
N GLN A 118 2.43 -3.58 13.00
CA GLN A 118 1.58 -3.01 14.05
C GLN A 118 2.43 -2.19 15.01
N GLY A 119 2.03 -0.96 15.26
CA GLY A 119 2.65 -0.10 16.27
C GLY A 119 2.08 -0.41 17.64
N ILE A 120 2.92 -0.31 18.67
CA ILE A 120 2.48 -0.27 20.07
C ILE A 120 2.02 1.15 20.45
N ALA A 121 2.52 2.14 19.72
CA ALA A 121 2.21 3.56 19.83
C ALA A 121 2.45 4.21 18.45
N ASP A 122 2.51 5.55 18.40
CA ASP A 122 2.80 6.33 17.19
C ASP A 122 4.01 5.78 16.40
N LEU A 123 3.81 5.62 15.08
CA LEU A 123 4.82 5.18 14.12
C LEU A 123 5.25 6.31 13.16
N SER A 124 4.75 7.53 13.39
CA SER A 124 5.01 8.68 12.53
C SER A 124 6.50 8.95 12.39
N GLY A 125 6.93 9.08 11.13
CA GLY A 125 8.33 9.24 10.73
C GLY A 125 9.12 7.93 10.62
N THR A 126 8.47 6.77 10.74
CA THR A 126 9.05 5.52 10.22
C THR A 126 9.26 5.68 8.71
N ARG A 127 10.46 5.37 8.23
CA ARG A 127 10.85 5.54 6.81
C ARG A 127 10.99 4.18 6.15
N ILE A 128 10.35 4.03 5.00
CA ILE A 128 10.41 2.82 4.17
C ILE A 128 11.22 3.15 2.92
N VAL A 129 12.22 2.33 2.62
CA VAL A 129 13.06 2.46 1.42
C VAL A 129 13.09 1.13 0.69
N SER A 130 13.05 1.13 -0.64
CA SER A 130 12.96 -0.09 -1.44
C SER A 130 13.67 0.05 -2.78
N GLU A 131 14.21 -1.05 -3.30
CA GLU A 131 14.93 -1.05 -4.58
C GLU A 131 13.99 -0.83 -5.77
N LYS A 132 12.74 -1.33 -5.66
CA LYS A 132 11.66 -1.15 -6.64
C LYS A 132 10.44 -0.49 -5.99
N PRO A 133 9.56 0.18 -6.76
CA PRO A 133 8.36 0.82 -6.22
C PRO A 133 7.49 -0.13 -5.41
N VAL A 134 7.00 0.36 -4.28
CA VAL A 134 6.12 -0.38 -3.36
C VAL A 134 4.86 0.41 -3.08
N ALA A 135 3.77 -0.30 -2.82
CA ALA A 135 2.58 0.33 -2.28
C ALA A 135 2.60 0.26 -0.76
N VAL A 136 2.31 1.40 -0.14
CA VAL A 136 2.23 1.57 1.31
C VAL A 136 0.82 2.01 1.65
N LEU A 137 0.24 1.36 2.66
CA LEU A 137 -1.09 1.66 3.17
C LEU A 137 -0.98 1.83 4.68
N VAL A 138 -1.59 2.88 5.22
CA VAL A 138 -1.54 3.24 6.64
C VAL A 138 -2.97 3.35 7.16
N GLY A 139 -3.24 2.81 8.34
CA GLY A 139 -4.57 2.83 8.95
C GLY A 139 -4.55 2.37 10.40
N GLN A 140 -5.72 2.32 11.03
CA GLN A 140 -5.89 1.76 12.39
C GLN A 140 -6.33 0.30 12.37
N ILE A 141 -6.85 -0.21 11.24
CA ILE A 141 -7.16 -1.64 11.02
C ILE A 141 -7.04 -1.98 9.52
N LEU A 142 -5.87 -2.45 9.08
CA LEU A 142 -5.64 -2.75 7.66
C LEU A 142 -6.06 -4.18 7.32
N GLU A 143 -7.16 -4.32 6.58
CA GLU A 143 -7.64 -5.63 6.17
C GLU A 143 -7.46 -5.95 4.68
N LEU A 144 -7.21 -4.96 3.82
CA LEU A 144 -7.20 -5.23 2.39
C LEU A 144 -6.25 -4.33 1.62
N LEU A 145 -5.49 -4.98 0.72
CA LEU A 145 -4.49 -4.33 -0.11
C LEU A 145 -4.79 -4.60 -1.58
N LEU A 146 -4.92 -3.53 -2.34
CA LEU A 146 -5.32 -3.57 -3.75
C LEU A 146 -4.28 -2.84 -4.59
N LEU A 147 -3.85 -3.48 -5.67
CA LEU A 147 -2.98 -2.86 -6.68
C LEU A 147 -3.83 -2.55 -7.91
N PHE A 148 -3.69 -1.32 -8.40
CA PHE A 148 -4.45 -0.83 -9.54
C PHE A 148 -3.52 -0.55 -10.73
N LEU A 149 -3.81 -1.07 -11.91
CA LEU A 149 -3.03 -0.84 -13.13
C LEU A 149 -3.74 0.13 -14.06
N THR A 150 -3.05 1.20 -14.44
CA THR A 150 -3.37 1.99 -15.63
C THR A 150 -2.57 1.46 -16.83
N PRO A 151 -3.12 1.49 -18.05
CA PRO A 151 -2.37 1.10 -19.23
C PRO A 151 -1.26 2.13 -19.54
N PRO A 152 -0.12 1.71 -20.11
CA PRO A 152 0.90 2.66 -20.55
C PRO A 152 0.36 3.43 -21.77
N TRP A 153 0.20 4.75 -21.63
CA TRP A 153 -0.01 5.60 -22.80
C TRP A 153 1.34 5.78 -23.48
N THR A 154 1.51 5.23 -24.69
CA THR A 154 2.49 5.78 -25.63
C THR A 154 1.93 7.12 -26.11
N PRO A 155 2.62 8.26 -25.88
CA PRO A 155 2.33 9.44 -26.65
C PRO A 155 2.64 9.10 -28.10
N SER A 156 1.59 8.99 -28.92
CA SER A 156 1.75 9.04 -30.37
C SER A 156 2.48 10.34 -30.67
N LEU A 157 3.71 10.21 -31.15
CA LEU A 157 4.54 11.29 -31.64
C LEU A 157 3.70 12.28 -32.44
N THR A 158 3.70 13.52 -31.98
CA THR A 158 3.36 14.71 -32.74
C THR A 158 4.00 14.59 -34.12
N ARG A 159 3.18 14.62 -35.17
CA ARG A 159 3.66 14.92 -36.52
C ARG A 159 2.81 16.04 -37.11
N ASP A 160 3.48 17.19 -37.14
CA ASP A 160 3.39 18.32 -38.05
C ASP A 160 2.06 19.04 -38.28
N PHE A 161 2.06 20.28 -37.79
CA PHE A 161 1.47 21.42 -38.49
C PHE A 161 1.89 21.40 -39.97
N SER A 162 0.91 21.35 -40.87
CA SER A 162 1.02 21.98 -42.18
C SER A 162 -0.28 22.70 -42.48
N THR A 163 -0.22 24.03 -42.39
CA THR A 163 -1.14 24.96 -43.02
C THR A 163 -1.33 24.59 -44.50
N ARG A 164 -2.58 24.60 -45.00
CA ARG A 164 -2.96 25.13 -46.31
C ARG A 164 -4.49 25.26 -46.41
N GLU A 165 -4.89 26.45 -46.86
CA GLU A 165 -6.20 26.87 -47.38
C GLU A 165 -6.78 25.77 -48.30
N ILE A 166 -8.10 25.56 -48.39
CA ILE A 166 -9.19 26.44 -48.88
C ILE A 166 -10.50 26.04 -48.20
#